data_AF-A0A956RS84-F1
#
_entry.id   AF-A0A956RS84-F1
#
_cell.length_a   1.000
_cell.length_b   1.000
_cell.length_c   1.000
_cell.angle_alpha   90.00
_cell.angle_beta   90.00
_cell.angle_gamma   90.00
#
_symmetry.space_group_name_H-M   'P 1'
#
loop_
_entity.id
_entity.type
_entity.pdbx_description
1 polymer ?
#
loop_
_entity_poly.entity_id
_entity_poly.type
_entity_poly.pdbx_seq_one_letter_code
_entity_poly.pdbx_strand_id
1 'polypeptide(L)'
;LNCRMNMEIALESSVKRLYVPPVPNDAGVALGAAMLRSAEAGYSISTLDHAYWGPEYDPSYIKPILDRIGAKYETLDDPVERCLEDLLSEKTVGWFQGRMEFGPRALGNRSILADPRSAKVKDRINSTIKYREEFRPFCPSVLLDRQEKFFENTFEAPFMVVTFPVLPETAELVPGIVHVDNTARIQSVRSEHNPLYARLLEGFDRETSVP
;
A
#
# COMPACT_ATOMS: atom_id res chain seq x y z
N LEU A 1 -6.62 3.63 13.72
CA LEU A 1 -6.71 4.16 12.33
C LEU A 1 -6.13 5.57 12.17
N ASN A 2 -5.99 6.36 13.24
CA ASN A 2 -5.34 7.67 13.17
C ASN A 2 -3.81 7.49 13.02
N CYS A 3 -3.32 7.59 11.80
CA CYS A 3 -1.93 7.29 11.47
C CYS A 3 -0.92 8.33 11.98
N ARG A 4 -1.34 9.60 12.07
CA ARG A 4 -0.55 10.68 12.66
C ARG A 4 -0.34 10.41 14.15
N MET A 5 -1.42 10.11 14.88
CA MET A 5 -1.33 9.76 16.30
C MET A 5 -0.43 8.54 16.53
N ASN A 6 -0.51 7.53 15.67
CA ASN A 6 0.36 6.36 15.76
C ASN A 6 1.85 6.71 15.58
N MET A 7 2.18 7.67 14.72
CA MET A 7 3.56 8.19 14.59
C MET A 7 4.02 8.86 15.88
N GLU A 8 3.22 9.79 16.43
CA GLU A 8 3.57 10.48 17.68
C GLU A 8 3.81 9.47 18.82
N ILE A 9 2.95 8.45 18.96
CA ILE A 9 3.14 7.36 19.93
C ILE A 9 4.44 6.60 19.67
N ALA A 10 4.77 6.29 18.41
CA ALA A 10 5.98 5.54 18.09
C ALA A 10 7.27 6.32 18.38
N LEU A 11 7.23 7.65 18.34
CA LEU A 11 8.37 8.53 18.61
C LEU A 11 8.61 8.77 20.12
N GLU A 12 7.66 8.40 20.98
CA GLU A 12 7.82 8.52 22.43
C GLU A 12 8.98 7.65 22.91
N SER A 13 9.91 8.25 23.67
CA SER A 13 11.10 7.56 24.20
C SER A 13 10.78 6.33 25.07
N SER A 14 9.57 6.27 25.62
CA SER A 14 9.09 5.14 26.42
C SER A 14 8.58 3.96 25.58
N VAL A 15 8.30 4.17 24.29
CA VAL A 15 7.74 3.18 23.38
C VAL A 15 8.88 2.48 22.63
N LYS A 16 9.08 1.19 22.92
CA LYS A 16 10.12 0.37 22.27
C LYS A 16 9.67 -0.23 20.95
N ARG A 17 8.37 -0.47 20.80
CA ARG A 17 7.76 -1.09 19.62
C ARG A 17 6.29 -0.72 19.56
N LEU A 18 5.85 -0.29 18.39
CA LEU A 18 4.43 -0.11 18.08
C LEU A 18 3.99 -1.21 17.12
N TYR A 19 2.84 -1.82 17.41
CA TYR A 19 2.13 -2.68 16.47
C TYR A 19 0.66 -2.25 16.42
N VAL A 20 0.15 -2.06 15.22
CA VAL A 20 -1.24 -1.72 14.97
C VAL A 20 -1.75 -2.68 13.88
N PRO A 21 -2.79 -3.48 14.14
CA PRO A 21 -3.31 -4.42 13.15
C PRO A 21 -3.93 -3.69 11.94
N PRO A 22 -4.09 -4.36 10.78
CA PRO A 22 -4.64 -3.74 9.57
C PRO A 22 -6.09 -3.27 9.75
N VAL A 23 -6.83 -3.87 10.68
CA VAL A 23 -8.24 -3.59 10.95
C VAL A 23 -8.44 -3.27 12.44
N PRO A 24 -7.96 -2.12 12.94
CA PRO A 24 -8.05 -1.78 14.36
C PRO A 24 -9.40 -1.13 14.74
N ASN A 25 -10.40 -1.21 13.86
CA ASN A 25 -11.77 -0.76 14.12
C ASN A 25 -12.69 -1.98 14.38
N ASP A 26 -13.99 -1.74 14.53
CA ASP A 26 -14.98 -2.77 14.88
C ASP A 26 -15.00 -3.97 13.93
N ALA A 27 -14.62 -3.80 12.66
CA ALA A 27 -14.53 -4.91 11.72
C ALA A 27 -13.46 -5.96 12.12
N GLY A 28 -12.48 -5.58 12.93
CA GLY A 28 -11.46 -6.48 13.48
C GLY A 28 -11.92 -7.27 14.71
N VAL A 29 -13.06 -6.94 15.32
CA VAL A 29 -13.52 -7.59 16.57
C VAL A 29 -13.82 -9.07 16.36
N ALA A 30 -14.36 -9.44 15.20
CA ALA A 30 -14.61 -10.84 14.86
C ALA A 30 -13.30 -11.66 14.85
N LEU A 31 -12.23 -11.10 14.27
CA LEU A 31 -10.90 -11.71 14.28
C LEU A 31 -10.33 -11.77 15.70
N GLY A 32 -10.45 -10.69 16.47
CA GLY A 32 -9.99 -10.65 17.87
C GLY A 32 -10.70 -11.67 18.76
N ALA A 33 -12.02 -11.84 18.61
CA ALA A 33 -12.79 -12.84 19.35
C ALA A 33 -12.35 -14.27 18.98
N ALA A 34 -12.14 -14.55 17.69
CA ALA A 34 -11.63 -15.85 17.24
C ALA A 34 -10.21 -16.13 17.76
N MET A 35 -9.33 -15.12 17.73
CA MET A 35 -7.96 -15.22 18.28
C MET A 35 -7.98 -15.49 19.79
N LEU A 36 -8.85 -14.81 20.54
CA LEU A 36 -9.00 -15.03 21.98
C LEU A 36 -9.42 -16.48 22.27
N ARG A 37 -10.47 -16.98 21.61
CA ARG A 37 -10.93 -18.37 21.78
C ARG A 37 -9.89 -19.39 21.37
N SER A 38 -9.11 -19.09 20.33
CA SER A 38 -8.02 -19.94 19.87
C SER A 38 -6.88 -19.99 20.92
N ALA A 39 -6.52 -18.85 21.50
CA ALA A 39 -5.53 -18.80 22.57
C ALA A 39 -5.98 -19.57 23.83
N GLU A 40 -7.25 -19.43 24.23
CA GLU A 40 -7.84 -20.19 25.34
C GLU A 40 -7.85 -21.70 25.10
N ALA A 41 -7.93 -22.12 23.83
CA ALA A 41 -7.84 -23.52 23.43
C ALA A 41 -6.38 -24.02 23.29
N GLY A 42 -5.38 -23.21 23.62
CA GLY A 42 -3.96 -23.57 23.59
C GLY A 42 -3.26 -23.38 22.25
N TYR A 43 -3.90 -22.74 21.27
CA TYR A 43 -3.24 -22.40 20.00
C TYR A 43 -2.35 -21.16 20.16
N SER A 44 -1.19 -21.18 19.54
CA SER A 44 -0.32 -20.00 19.44
C SER A 44 -0.92 -19.01 18.44
N ILE A 45 -1.00 -17.74 18.84
CA ILE A 45 -1.47 -16.65 17.96
C ILE A 45 -0.26 -15.87 17.47
N SER A 46 -0.05 -15.89 16.16
CA SER A 46 1.00 -15.10 15.51
C SER A 46 0.54 -13.66 15.26
N THR A 47 1.50 -12.74 15.21
CA THR A 47 1.26 -11.39 14.71
C THR A 47 0.87 -11.44 13.24
N LEU A 48 0.01 -10.52 12.84
CA LEU A 48 -0.35 -10.34 11.45
C LEU A 48 0.74 -9.54 10.75
N ASP A 49 1.28 -10.06 9.67
CA ASP A 49 2.40 -9.51 8.89
C ASP A 49 1.96 -9.02 7.50
N HIS A 50 0.86 -9.56 6.96
CA HIS A 50 0.19 -9.08 5.75
C HIS A 50 -1.32 -8.89 5.96
N ALA A 51 -2.06 -8.43 4.94
CA ALA A 51 -3.53 -8.26 5.03
C ALA A 51 -4.31 -9.10 4.01
N TYR A 52 -3.65 -9.87 3.16
CA TYR A 52 -4.23 -10.57 2.00
C TYR A 52 -5.06 -11.84 2.35
N TRP A 53 -6.13 -11.72 3.13
CA TRP A 53 -7.03 -12.85 3.47
C TRP A 53 -8.38 -12.83 2.77
N GLY A 54 -8.65 -11.82 1.95
CA GLY A 54 -9.85 -11.76 1.13
C GLY A 54 -9.85 -12.77 -0.02
N PRO A 55 -10.91 -12.74 -0.85
CA PRO A 55 -11.00 -13.58 -2.03
C PRO A 55 -9.98 -13.16 -3.11
N GLU A 56 -9.56 -14.14 -3.89
CA GLU A 56 -8.84 -14.00 -5.15
C GLU A 56 -9.76 -14.42 -6.29
N TYR A 57 -9.50 -13.88 -7.49
CA TYR A 57 -10.30 -14.17 -8.67
C TYR A 57 -9.37 -14.57 -9.81
N ASP A 58 -9.50 -15.79 -10.27
CA ASP A 58 -8.68 -16.31 -11.36
C ASP A 58 -9.24 -15.88 -12.74
N PRO A 59 -8.47 -16.05 -13.83
CA PRO A 59 -8.89 -15.65 -15.16
C PRO A 59 -10.23 -16.24 -15.62
N SER A 60 -10.62 -17.44 -15.15
CA SER A 60 -11.91 -18.05 -15.51
C SER A 60 -13.11 -17.32 -14.89
N TYR A 61 -12.90 -16.63 -13.76
CA TYR A 61 -13.89 -15.73 -13.16
C TYR A 61 -13.92 -14.36 -13.86
N ILE A 62 -12.75 -13.80 -14.18
CA ILE A 62 -12.61 -12.44 -14.71
C ILE A 62 -13.05 -12.36 -16.17
N LYS A 63 -12.62 -13.31 -17.01
CA LYS A 63 -12.85 -13.26 -18.46
C LYS A 63 -14.33 -13.15 -18.86
N PRO A 64 -15.27 -13.95 -18.30
CA PRO A 64 -16.69 -13.81 -18.62
C PRO A 64 -17.28 -12.44 -18.26
N ILE A 65 -16.73 -11.77 -17.24
CA ILE A 65 -17.15 -10.42 -16.86
C ILE A 65 -16.68 -9.41 -17.91
N LEU A 66 -15.41 -9.51 -18.33
CA LEU A 66 -14.84 -8.65 -19.39
C LEU A 66 -15.58 -8.83 -20.72
N ASP A 67 -15.88 -10.08 -21.09
CA ASP A 67 -16.64 -10.40 -22.30
C ASP A 67 -18.05 -9.81 -22.23
N ARG A 68 -18.74 -9.94 -21.09
CA ARG A 68 -20.10 -9.41 -20.89
C ARG A 68 -20.17 -7.89 -21.02
N ILE A 69 -19.17 -7.17 -20.52
CA ILE A 69 -19.14 -5.70 -20.61
C ILE A 69 -18.60 -5.20 -21.95
N GLY A 70 -18.20 -6.12 -22.85
CA GLY A 70 -17.62 -5.77 -24.15
C GLY A 70 -16.27 -5.07 -24.03
N ALA A 71 -15.52 -5.33 -22.95
CA ALA A 71 -14.21 -4.72 -22.76
C ALA A 71 -13.23 -5.23 -23.83
N LYS A 72 -12.38 -4.32 -24.33
CA LYS A 72 -11.21 -4.71 -25.11
C LYS A 72 -10.07 -5.00 -24.14
N TYR A 73 -9.56 -6.22 -24.17
CA TYR A 73 -8.49 -6.66 -23.29
C TYR A 73 -7.49 -7.53 -24.04
N GLU A 74 -6.29 -7.60 -23.48
CA GLU A 74 -5.26 -8.57 -23.85
C GLU A 74 -4.92 -9.43 -22.64
N THR A 75 -4.37 -10.61 -22.88
CA THR A 75 -3.87 -11.48 -21.80
C THR A 75 -2.36 -11.32 -21.73
N LEU A 76 -1.85 -11.07 -20.53
CA LEU A 76 -0.42 -10.94 -20.25
C LEU A 76 -0.01 -12.10 -19.37
N ASP A 77 1.11 -12.75 -19.69
CA ASP A 77 1.71 -13.78 -18.84
C ASP A 77 2.28 -13.15 -17.55
N ASP A 78 2.87 -11.96 -17.68
CA ASP A 78 3.37 -11.14 -16.57
C ASP A 78 2.92 -9.68 -16.74
N PRO A 79 2.12 -9.13 -15.81
CA PRO A 79 1.65 -7.75 -15.91
C PRO A 79 2.68 -6.70 -15.48
N VAL A 80 3.81 -7.09 -14.86
CA VAL A 80 4.76 -6.14 -14.24
C VAL A 80 5.35 -5.18 -15.26
N GLU A 81 5.94 -5.69 -16.34
CA GLU A 81 6.62 -4.84 -17.34
C GLU A 81 5.66 -3.86 -18.00
N ARG A 82 4.45 -4.32 -18.39
CA ARG A 82 3.42 -3.42 -18.93
C ARG A 82 3.00 -2.35 -17.94
N CYS A 83 2.84 -2.71 -16.67
CA CYS A 83 2.50 -1.75 -15.64
C CYS A 83 3.62 -0.72 -15.43
N LEU A 84 4.89 -1.14 -15.46
CA LEU A 84 6.04 -0.23 -15.38
C LEU A 84 6.05 0.76 -16.54
N GLU A 85 5.90 0.28 -17.78
CA GLU A 85 5.81 1.14 -18.98
C GLU A 85 4.71 2.19 -18.83
N ASP A 86 3.52 1.78 -18.37
CA ASP A 86 2.38 2.67 -18.18
C ASP A 86 2.65 3.69 -17.06
N LEU A 87 3.21 3.28 -15.94
CA LEU A 87 3.55 4.18 -14.82
C LEU A 87 4.64 5.19 -15.20
N LEU A 88 5.70 4.75 -15.88
CA LEU A 88 6.78 5.61 -16.37
C LEU A 88 6.29 6.59 -17.45
N SER A 89 5.24 6.22 -18.17
CA SER A 89 4.52 7.11 -19.09
C SER A 89 3.49 8.01 -18.38
N GLU A 90 3.60 8.15 -17.05
CA GLU A 90 2.72 8.91 -16.17
C GLU A 90 1.22 8.51 -16.26
N LYS A 91 0.89 7.29 -16.71
CA LYS A 91 -0.50 6.81 -16.68
C LYS A 91 -0.90 6.43 -15.26
N THR A 92 -2.21 6.34 -15.04
CA THR A 92 -2.78 5.81 -13.80
C THR A 92 -3.29 4.40 -14.05
N VAL A 93 -2.86 3.44 -13.25
CA VAL A 93 -3.12 2.01 -13.46
C VAL A 93 -4.02 1.48 -12.35
N GLY A 94 -5.14 0.85 -12.73
CA GLY A 94 -5.92 0.03 -11.82
C GLY A 94 -5.23 -1.31 -11.62
N TRP A 95 -4.81 -1.62 -10.41
CA TRP A 95 -4.07 -2.83 -10.08
C TRP A 95 -4.92 -3.78 -9.24
N PHE A 96 -5.37 -4.86 -9.88
CA PHE A 96 -6.22 -5.89 -9.31
C PHE A 96 -5.52 -7.24 -9.40
N GLN A 97 -4.86 -7.65 -8.31
CA GLN A 97 -4.04 -8.87 -8.28
C GLN A 97 -4.27 -9.65 -6.98
N GLY A 98 -4.13 -10.98 -7.03
CA GLY A 98 -4.11 -11.82 -5.84
C GLY A 98 -5.33 -11.70 -4.91
N ARG A 99 -5.13 -12.15 -3.67
CA ARG A 99 -6.12 -12.06 -2.60
C ARG A 99 -6.35 -10.62 -2.15
N MET A 100 -7.60 -10.23 -2.05
CA MET A 100 -7.99 -8.90 -1.56
C MET A 100 -7.47 -8.65 -0.12
N GLU A 101 -7.11 -7.41 0.15
CA GLU A 101 -6.72 -6.92 1.47
C GLU A 101 -7.91 -6.93 2.44
N PHE A 102 -7.67 -7.34 3.68
CA PHE A 102 -8.60 -7.16 4.78
C PHE A 102 -8.34 -5.83 5.47
N GLY A 103 -9.30 -4.92 5.38
CA GLY A 103 -9.25 -3.60 6.01
C GLY A 103 -9.58 -2.46 5.06
N PRO A 104 -9.49 -1.21 5.54
CA PRO A 104 -9.92 -0.03 4.78
C PRO A 104 -8.85 0.51 3.82
N ARG A 105 -7.69 -0.14 3.71
CA ARG A 105 -6.54 0.32 2.91
C ARG A 105 -6.29 -0.65 1.77
N ALA A 106 -6.13 -0.11 0.57
CA ALA A 106 -5.50 -0.84 -0.52
C ALA A 106 -3.99 -0.94 -0.22
N LEU A 107 -3.45 -2.14 -0.32
CA LEU A 107 -2.07 -2.50 0.04
C LEU A 107 -1.40 -3.29 -1.09
N GLY A 108 -1.70 -2.93 -2.34
CA GLY A 108 -1.05 -3.49 -3.52
C GLY A 108 -1.80 -4.60 -4.25
N ASN A 109 -3.03 -4.96 -3.84
CA ASN A 109 -3.84 -5.98 -4.50
C ASN A 109 -5.16 -5.42 -5.05
N ARG A 110 -5.70 -4.33 -4.48
CA ARG A 110 -6.87 -3.59 -5.01
C ARG A 110 -6.58 -2.10 -5.06
N SER A 111 -5.52 -1.75 -5.79
CA SER A 111 -4.90 -0.42 -5.76
C SER A 111 -5.16 0.37 -7.04
N ILE A 112 -5.03 1.69 -6.92
CA ILE A 112 -4.80 2.58 -8.06
C ILE A 112 -3.38 3.10 -7.91
N LEU A 113 -2.54 2.81 -8.91
CA LEU A 113 -1.12 3.11 -8.92
C LEU A 113 -0.83 4.29 -9.85
N ALA A 114 0.15 5.10 -9.48
CA ALA A 114 0.65 6.20 -10.29
C ALA A 114 2.07 6.57 -9.87
N ASP A 115 2.80 7.21 -10.77
CA ASP A 115 4.16 7.72 -10.53
C ASP A 115 4.17 8.81 -9.43
N PRO A 116 4.91 8.63 -8.31
CA PRO A 116 4.93 9.57 -7.19
C PRO A 116 5.83 10.80 -7.41
N ARG A 117 6.67 10.82 -8.45
CA ARG A 117 7.70 11.86 -8.68
C ARG A 117 7.11 13.19 -9.13
N SER A 118 5.92 13.17 -9.72
CA SER A 118 5.24 14.38 -10.20
C SER A 118 4.31 14.95 -9.14
N ALA A 119 4.49 16.23 -8.76
CA ALA A 119 3.57 16.91 -7.84
C ALA A 119 2.12 16.95 -8.36
N LYS A 120 1.96 16.95 -9.69
CA LYS A 120 0.66 16.98 -10.39
C LYS A 120 -0.12 15.66 -10.26
N VAL A 121 0.51 14.59 -9.79
CA VAL A 121 -0.16 13.28 -9.65
C VAL A 121 -1.36 13.37 -8.71
N LYS A 122 -1.24 14.16 -7.63
CA LYS A 122 -2.32 14.39 -6.66
C LYS A 122 -3.54 14.99 -7.35
N ASP A 123 -3.32 16.11 -8.04
CA ASP A 123 -4.36 16.88 -8.72
C ASP A 123 -5.01 16.05 -9.82
N ARG A 124 -4.20 15.36 -10.64
CA ARG A 124 -4.70 14.50 -11.71
C ARG A 124 -5.64 13.43 -11.17
N ILE A 125 -5.24 12.66 -10.16
CA ILE A 125 -6.07 11.55 -9.67
C ILE A 125 -7.31 12.07 -8.92
N ASN A 126 -7.16 13.13 -8.11
CA ASN A 126 -8.27 13.69 -7.35
C ASN A 126 -9.33 14.33 -8.27
N SER A 127 -8.92 15.01 -9.36
CA SER A 127 -9.84 15.66 -10.32
C SER A 127 -10.46 14.70 -11.35
N THR A 128 -9.74 13.67 -11.79
CA THR A 128 -10.18 12.82 -12.91
C THR A 128 -10.76 11.46 -12.50
N ILE A 129 -10.38 10.92 -11.35
CA ILE A 129 -10.73 9.54 -10.96
C ILE A 129 -11.53 9.53 -9.66
N LYS A 130 -11.02 10.20 -8.62
CA LYS A 130 -11.57 10.08 -7.27
C LYS A 130 -12.60 11.15 -6.93
N TYR A 131 -12.68 12.22 -7.71
CA TYR A 131 -13.60 13.35 -7.53
C TYR A 131 -13.69 13.81 -6.07
N ARG A 132 -12.52 13.95 -5.44
CA ARG A 132 -12.37 14.26 -4.01
C ARG A 132 -11.48 15.48 -3.83
N GLU A 133 -11.49 16.03 -2.63
CA GLU A 133 -10.82 17.27 -2.29
C GLU A 133 -9.31 17.19 -2.55
N GLU A 134 -8.77 18.24 -3.19
CA GLU A 134 -7.40 18.28 -3.74
C GLU A 134 -6.31 18.07 -2.68
N PHE A 135 -6.57 18.48 -1.44
CA PHE A 135 -5.59 18.42 -0.35
C PHE A 135 -5.34 17.00 0.20
N ARG A 136 -6.14 15.98 -0.16
CA ARG A 136 -5.93 14.63 0.38
C ARG A 136 -4.66 14.01 -0.21
N PRO A 137 -3.64 13.71 0.61
CA PRO A 137 -2.43 13.09 0.11
C PRO A 137 -2.65 11.63 -0.29
N PHE A 138 -1.82 11.15 -1.21
CA PHE A 138 -1.71 9.73 -1.54
C PHE A 138 -0.66 9.06 -0.66
N CYS A 139 -0.73 7.74 -0.56
CA CYS A 139 0.10 6.95 0.33
C CYS A 139 1.07 6.11 -0.49
N PRO A 140 2.39 6.25 -0.31
CA PRO A 140 3.38 5.48 -1.05
C PRO A 140 3.40 4.02 -0.55
N SER A 141 3.70 3.11 -1.47
CA SER A 141 4.27 1.81 -1.14
C SER A 141 5.78 1.89 -1.35
N VAL A 142 6.57 1.24 -0.50
CA VAL A 142 8.03 1.25 -0.57
C VAL A 142 8.55 -0.13 -0.15
N LEU A 143 9.61 -0.61 -0.79
CA LEU A 143 10.30 -1.81 -0.36
C LEU A 143 10.85 -1.64 1.06
N LEU A 144 10.66 -2.65 1.92
CA LEU A 144 11.02 -2.57 3.34
C LEU A 144 12.51 -2.25 3.55
N ASP A 145 13.40 -2.80 2.73
CA ASP A 145 14.85 -2.58 2.82
C ASP A 145 15.29 -1.20 2.28
N ARG A 146 14.38 -0.46 1.63
CA ARG A 146 14.66 0.87 1.07
C ARG A 146 14.06 2.01 1.87
N GLN A 147 13.08 1.78 2.74
CA GLN A 147 12.33 2.84 3.40
C GLN A 147 13.20 3.84 4.19
N GLU A 148 14.29 3.38 4.82
CA GLU A 148 15.20 4.24 5.62
C GLU A 148 15.96 5.27 4.77
N LYS A 149 16.04 5.06 3.45
CA LYS A 149 16.62 6.04 2.52
C LYS A 149 15.71 7.23 2.26
N PHE A 150 14.42 7.11 2.59
CA PHE A 150 13.38 8.07 2.22
C PHE A 150 12.67 8.71 3.40
N PHE A 151 12.66 8.02 4.55
CA PHE A 151 11.91 8.43 5.73
C PHE A 151 12.75 8.29 7.00
N GLU A 152 12.44 9.09 8.02
CA GLU A 152 13.11 9.05 9.32
C GLU A 152 12.41 8.11 10.31
N ASN A 153 13.17 7.57 11.26
CA ASN A 153 12.65 6.76 12.37
C ASN A 153 11.74 5.62 11.92
N THR A 154 12.06 5.00 10.79
CA THR A 154 11.20 3.99 10.20
C THR A 154 11.21 2.69 10.98
N PHE A 155 10.10 1.98 10.90
CA PHE A 155 9.98 0.58 11.24
C PHE A 155 9.04 -0.06 10.23
N GLU A 156 8.94 -1.38 10.27
CA GLU A 156 8.06 -2.10 9.37
C GLU A 156 6.59 -1.69 9.55
N ALA A 157 5.99 -1.11 8.49
CA ALA A 157 4.62 -0.59 8.49
C ALA A 157 3.81 -1.14 7.29
N PRO A 158 3.40 -2.42 7.32
CA PRO A 158 2.80 -3.09 6.17
C PRO A 158 1.35 -2.67 5.88
N PHE A 159 0.72 -1.88 6.76
CA PHE A 159 -0.73 -1.66 6.74
C PHE A 159 -1.17 -0.22 6.46
N MET A 160 -0.25 0.70 6.14
CA MET A 160 -0.57 2.14 6.00
C MET A 160 -1.35 2.71 7.20
N VAL A 161 -0.95 2.31 8.41
CA VAL A 161 -1.56 2.76 9.67
C VAL A 161 -0.66 3.70 10.46
N VAL A 162 0.52 4.04 9.96
CA VAL A 162 1.49 4.94 10.60
C VAL A 162 2.04 5.91 9.56
N THR A 163 2.28 7.16 9.95
CA THR A 163 3.03 8.13 9.14
C THR A 163 4.49 8.19 9.58
N PHE A 164 5.38 8.60 8.68
CA PHE A 164 6.80 8.81 8.97
C PHE A 164 7.22 10.20 8.49
N PRO A 165 8.14 10.88 9.18
CA PRO A 165 8.77 12.09 8.64
C PRO A 165 9.49 11.77 7.33
N VAL A 166 9.33 12.63 6.34
CA VAL A 166 9.97 12.50 5.02
C VAL A 166 11.30 13.23 5.04
N LEU A 167 12.37 12.59 4.54
CA LEU A 167 13.67 13.26 4.40
C LEU A 167 13.58 14.42 3.39
N PRO A 168 14.31 15.53 3.59
CA PRO A 168 14.24 16.70 2.70
C PRO A 168 14.46 16.36 1.21
N GLU A 169 15.46 15.52 0.90
CA GLU A 169 15.78 15.09 -0.47
C GLU A 169 14.65 14.25 -1.08
N THR A 170 13.94 13.49 -0.25
CA THR A 170 12.78 12.71 -0.68
C THR A 170 11.60 13.61 -1.02
N ALA A 171 11.41 14.71 -0.28
CA ALA A 171 10.34 15.65 -0.58
C ALA A 171 10.50 16.33 -1.94
N GLU A 172 11.74 16.54 -2.39
CA GLU A 172 12.05 17.04 -3.73
C GLU A 172 11.87 15.96 -4.80
N LEU A 173 12.25 14.71 -4.50
CA LEU A 173 12.21 13.59 -5.44
C LEU A 173 10.80 13.06 -5.69
N VAL A 174 9.95 13.02 -4.65
CA VAL A 174 8.58 12.47 -4.71
C VAL A 174 7.55 13.39 -4.05
N PRO A 175 7.38 14.65 -4.52
CA PRO A 175 6.45 15.61 -3.94
C PRO A 175 4.97 15.14 -3.99
N GLY A 176 4.66 14.17 -4.86
CA GLY A 176 3.34 13.56 -5.01
C GLY A 176 2.85 12.73 -3.80
N ILE A 177 3.72 12.45 -2.83
CA ILE A 177 3.37 11.63 -1.64
C ILE A 177 3.52 12.37 -0.31
N VAL A 178 4.16 13.55 -0.32
CA VAL A 178 4.45 14.30 0.91
C VAL A 178 3.22 15.07 1.38
N HIS A 179 2.89 14.94 2.65
CA HIS A 179 1.82 15.68 3.29
C HIS A 179 2.27 17.13 3.60
N VAL A 180 1.30 18.01 3.89
CA VAL A 180 1.57 19.42 4.24
C VAL A 180 2.46 19.60 5.48
N ASP A 181 2.58 18.57 6.31
CA ASP A 181 3.34 18.52 7.55
C ASP A 181 4.68 17.78 7.39
N ASN A 182 5.16 17.59 6.15
CA ASN A 182 6.38 16.86 5.80
C ASN A 182 6.41 15.40 6.26
N THR A 183 5.25 14.77 6.37
CA THR A 183 5.14 13.33 6.63
C THR A 183 4.59 12.58 5.43
N ALA A 184 4.74 11.26 5.42
CA ALA A 184 4.05 10.38 4.48
C ALA A 184 3.52 9.15 5.20
N ARG A 185 2.33 8.69 4.81
CA ARG A 185 1.76 7.43 5.31
C ARG A 185 2.15 6.28 4.39
N ILE A 186 3.10 5.46 4.79
CA ILE A 186 3.71 4.46 3.91
C ILE A 186 3.11 3.06 4.09
N GLN A 187 3.23 2.23 3.06
CA GLN A 187 3.21 0.77 3.17
C GLN A 187 4.63 0.24 2.95
N SER A 188 5.21 -0.42 3.96
CA SER A 188 6.42 -1.22 3.76
C SER A 188 6.06 -2.55 3.11
N VAL A 189 6.71 -2.90 2.00
CA VAL A 189 6.44 -4.11 1.23
C VAL A 189 7.56 -5.12 1.39
N ARG A 190 7.18 -6.35 1.72
CA ARG A 190 8.02 -7.54 1.75
C ARG A 190 7.72 -8.41 0.54
N SER A 191 8.76 -8.89 -0.14
CA SER A 191 8.62 -9.79 -1.28
C SER A 191 7.99 -11.12 -0.88
N GLU A 192 8.15 -11.56 0.37
CA GLU A 192 7.55 -12.79 0.89
C GLU A 192 6.02 -12.70 1.01
N HIS A 193 5.48 -11.50 1.22
CA HIS A 193 4.04 -11.29 1.41
C HIS A 193 3.32 -10.91 0.11
N ASN A 194 3.99 -10.22 -0.79
CA ASN A 194 3.44 -9.83 -2.08
C ASN A 194 4.53 -9.78 -3.16
N PRO A 195 4.97 -10.95 -3.68
CA PRO A 195 6.11 -11.02 -4.60
C PRO A 195 5.84 -10.29 -5.91
N LEU A 196 4.62 -10.34 -6.43
CA LEU A 196 4.27 -9.65 -7.68
C LEU A 196 4.37 -8.13 -7.51
N TYR A 197 3.84 -7.59 -6.42
CA TYR A 197 3.90 -6.15 -6.13
C TYR A 197 5.32 -5.69 -5.77
N ALA A 198 6.08 -6.51 -5.04
CA ALA A 198 7.49 -6.24 -4.77
C ALA A 198 8.31 -6.15 -6.07
N ARG A 199 8.13 -7.07 -7.02
CA ARG A 199 8.80 -6.98 -8.35
C ARG A 199 8.44 -5.70 -9.10
N LEU A 200 7.20 -5.24 -8.99
CA LEU A 200 6.79 -3.96 -9.59
C LEU A 200 7.56 -2.78 -8.96
N LEU A 201 7.66 -2.75 -7.63
CA LEU A 201 8.42 -1.71 -6.91
C LEU A 201 9.93 -1.79 -7.21
N GLU A 202 10.50 -2.99 -7.25
CA GLU A 202 11.92 -3.21 -7.62
C GLU A 202 12.21 -2.74 -9.05
N GLY A 203 11.31 -3.02 -9.99
CA GLY A 203 11.41 -2.54 -11.35
C GLY A 203 11.33 -1.01 -11.42
N PHE A 204 10.43 -0.40 -10.65
CA PHE A 204 10.31 1.05 -10.58
C PHE A 204 11.55 1.70 -9.93
N ASP A 205 12.11 1.12 -8.86
CA ASP A 205 13.37 1.56 -8.23
C ASP A 205 14.52 1.51 -9.24
N ARG A 206 14.62 0.43 -10.01
CA ARG A 206 15.69 0.28 -11.01
C ARG A 206 15.65 1.37 -12.08
N GLU A 207 14.46 1.71 -12.57
CA GLU A 207 14.31 2.70 -13.65
C GLU A 207 14.34 4.15 -13.16
N THR A 208 14.07 4.40 -11.87
CA THR A 208 13.81 5.77 -11.37
C THR A 208 14.62 6.17 -10.14
N SER A 209 15.30 5.22 -9.48
CA SER A 209 15.89 5.37 -8.14
C SER A 209 14.87 5.72 -7.05
N VAL A 210 13.59 5.47 -7.31
CA VAL A 210 12.46 5.60 -6.37
C VAL A 210 11.79 4.24 -6.27
N PRO A 211 11.76 3.59 -5.08
CA PRO A 211 11.14 2.30 -4.86
C PRO A 211 9.63 2.37 -4.62
#